data_AF-A0A7C7PUB0-F1
#
_entry.id   AF-A0A7C7PUB0-F1
#
_cell.length_a   1.000
_cell.length_b   1.000
_cell.length_c   1.000
_cell.angle_alpha   90.00
_cell.angle_beta   90.00
_cell.angle_gamma   90.00
#
_symmetry.space_group_name_H-M   'P 1'
#
loop_
_entity.id
_entity.type
_entity.pdbx_description
1 polymer ?
#
loop_
_entity_poly.entity_id
_entity_poly.type
_entity_poly.pdbx_seq_one_letter_code
_entity_poly.pdbx_strand_id
1 'polypeptide(L)'
;MKKVCFFVTLVASCYAQSLKDILIPPISSIVYDRHGKVIGYLYKDQFRLYVRYEDIPENVIKALISAEDERFFEHKGIDYKGIARAAFEDLKSLSIKRLYHSF
;
A
#
# COMPACT_ATOMS: atom_id res chain seq x y z
N MET A 1 35.91 -11.90 -10.65
CA MET A 1 34.68 -12.67 -10.32
C MET A 1 34.11 -12.36 -8.93
N LYS A 2 34.89 -12.36 -7.84
CA LYS A 2 34.38 -12.08 -6.48
C LYS A 2 33.80 -10.66 -6.27
N LYS A 3 34.32 -9.65 -6.97
CA LYS A 3 33.85 -8.24 -6.88
C LYS A 3 32.48 -7.98 -7.51
N VAL A 4 32.14 -8.71 -8.59
CA VAL A 4 30.83 -8.59 -9.26
C VAL A 4 29.74 -9.21 -8.40
N CYS A 5 30.01 -10.37 -7.80
CA CYS A 5 29.06 -11.03 -6.89
C CYS A 5 28.77 -10.16 -5.65
N PHE A 6 29.78 -9.50 -5.09
CA PHE A 6 29.62 -8.59 -3.94
C PHE A 6 28.79 -7.33 -4.27
N PHE A 7 28.91 -6.81 -5.50
CA PHE A 7 28.12 -5.65 -5.93
C PHE A 7 26.64 -6.02 -6.15
N VAL A 8 26.38 -7.17 -6.77
CA VAL A 8 25.01 -7.68 -6.99
C VAL A 8 24.28 -7.94 -5.66
N THR A 9 24.96 -8.51 -4.66
CA THR A 9 24.34 -8.74 -3.35
C THR A 9 24.07 -7.44 -2.59
N LEU A 10 24.92 -6.42 -2.73
CA LEU A 10 24.74 -5.13 -2.07
C LEU A 10 23.56 -4.35 -2.66
N VAL A 11 23.42 -4.38 -3.99
CA VAL A 11 22.26 -3.80 -4.69
C VAL A 11 20.98 -4.52 -4.29
N ALA A 12 20.95 -5.86 -4.30
CA ALA A 12 19.78 -6.64 -3.89
C ALA A 12 19.39 -6.38 -2.42
N SER A 13 20.37 -6.24 -1.52
CA SER A 13 20.13 -5.89 -0.12
C SER A 13 19.51 -4.50 0.05
N CYS A 14 19.97 -3.51 -0.72
CA CYS A 14 19.41 -2.16 -0.72
C CYS A 14 17.94 -2.14 -1.21
N TYR A 15 17.64 -2.88 -2.28
CA TYR A 15 16.26 -3.03 -2.76
C TYR A 15 15.38 -3.77 -1.75
N ALA A 16 15.89 -4.82 -1.11
CA ALA A 16 15.16 -5.54 -0.07
C ALA A 16 14.86 -4.64 1.13
N GLN A 17 15.80 -3.77 1.52
CA GLN A 17 15.58 -2.81 2.60
C GLN A 17 14.54 -1.75 2.22
N SER A 18 14.63 -1.20 1.00
CA SER A 18 13.62 -0.25 0.49
C SER A 18 12.21 -0.84 0.45
N LEU A 19 12.06 -2.10 0.04
CA LEU A 19 10.78 -2.78 0.03
C LEU A 19 10.21 -3.00 1.42
N LYS A 20 11.05 -3.26 2.43
CA LYS A 20 10.58 -3.39 3.82
C LYS A 20 9.95 -2.09 4.32
N ASP A 21 10.57 -0.95 4.03
CA ASP A 21 10.07 0.34 4.49
C ASP A 21 8.72 0.70 3.83
N ILE A 22 8.49 0.21 2.61
CA ILE A 22 7.21 0.36 1.89
C ILE A 22 6.14 -0.59 2.44
N LEU A 23 6.49 -1.86 2.67
CA LEU A 23 5.54 -2.91 3.08
C LEU A 23 5.21 -2.85 4.57
N ILE A 24 6.13 -2.34 5.40
CA ILE A 24 6.02 -2.26 6.85
C ILE A 24 6.32 -0.82 7.26
N PRO A 25 5.36 0.11 7.06
CA PRO A 25 5.56 1.51 7.37
C PRO A 25 5.70 1.72 8.89
N PRO A 26 6.45 2.75 9.32
CA PRO A 26 6.59 3.07 10.73
C PRO A 26 5.24 3.42 11.37
N ILE A 27 4.99 2.88 12.57
CA ILE A 27 3.79 3.15 13.37
C ILE A 27 4.04 4.22 14.42
N SER A 28 2.98 4.89 14.88
CA SER A 28 3.06 5.88 15.94
C SER A 28 3.34 5.22 17.30
N SER A 29 4.22 5.83 18.09
CA SER A 29 4.43 5.43 19.50
C SER A 29 3.36 6.06 20.39
N ILE A 30 2.85 5.30 21.35
CA ILE A 30 1.81 5.77 22.28
C ILE A 30 2.46 6.09 23.63
N VAL A 31 2.22 7.29 24.14
CA VAL A 31 2.73 7.75 25.43
C VAL A 31 1.62 7.64 26.47
N TYR A 32 1.92 7.00 27.60
CA TYR A 32 1.00 6.78 28.72
C TYR A 32 1.45 7.53 29.98
N ASP A 33 0.51 7.94 30.82
CA ASP A 33 0.80 8.42 32.17
C ASP A 33 1.03 7.28 33.16
N ARG A 34 1.33 7.63 34.42
CA ARG A 34 1.55 6.69 35.53
C ARG A 34 0.32 5.82 35.88
N HIS A 35 -0.86 6.17 35.37
CA HIS A 35 -2.12 5.46 35.58
C HIS A 35 -2.55 4.68 34.33
N GLY A 36 -1.73 4.65 33.27
CA GLY A 36 -2.04 3.96 32.02
C GLY A 36 -2.97 4.73 31.08
N LYS A 37 -3.23 6.02 31.34
CA LYS A 37 -4.02 6.86 30.43
C LYS A 37 -3.14 7.36 29.29
N VAL A 38 -3.63 7.27 28.05
CA VAL A 38 -2.94 7.84 26.89
C VAL A 38 -2.88 9.36 27.03
N ILE A 39 -1.66 9.91 26.96
CA ILE A 39 -1.39 11.35 27.03
C ILE A 39 -0.94 11.93 25.69
N GLY A 40 -0.53 11.10 24.74
CA GLY A 40 -0.17 11.57 23.41
C GLY A 40 0.39 10.48 22.51
N TYR A 41 0.67 10.88 21.26
CA TYR A 41 1.24 10.03 20.24
C TYR A 41 2.47 10.70 19.65
N LEU A 42 3.56 9.94 19.48
CA LEU A 42 4.77 10.40 18.83
C LEU A 42 4.86 9.73 17.45
N TYR A 43 4.95 10.54 16.42
CA TYR A 43 5.09 10.09 15.05
C TYR A 43 5.90 11.11 14.25
N LYS A 44 6.45 10.65 13.14
CA LYS A 44 7.28 11.49 12.27
C LYS A 44 6.41 12.21 11.25
N ASP A 45 6.10 11.55 10.13
CA ASP A 45 5.41 12.17 9.00
C ASP A 45 3.90 11.89 9.02
N GLN A 46 3.50 10.74 9.56
CA GLN A 46 2.11 10.29 9.52
C GLN A 46 1.68 9.66 10.83
N PHE A 47 0.45 9.97 11.23
CA PHE A 47 -0.22 9.31 12.34
C PHE A 47 -0.75 7.94 11.88
N ARG A 48 -0.25 6.86 12.49
CA ARG A 48 -0.56 5.47 12.12
C ARG A 48 -0.70 4.62 13.37
N LEU A 49 -1.89 4.06 13.57
CA LEU A 49 -2.15 3.05 14.59
C LEU A 49 -2.28 1.69 13.94
N TYR A 50 -1.60 0.70 14.50
CA TYR A 50 -1.74 -0.68 14.05
C TYR A 50 -3.04 -1.27 14.60
N VAL A 51 -3.81 -1.92 13.73
CA VAL A 51 -5.05 -2.63 14.05
C VAL A 51 -4.96 -4.00 13.39
N ARG A 52 -5.29 -5.07 14.12
CA ARG A 52 -5.33 -6.42 13.53
C ARG A 52 -6.59 -6.55 12.68
N TYR A 53 -6.52 -7.37 11.64
CA TYR A 53 -7.63 -7.53 10.70
C TYR A 53 -8.94 -7.95 11.41
N GLU A 54 -8.83 -8.81 12.42
CA GLU A 54 -9.98 -9.32 13.19
C GLU A 54 -10.64 -8.26 14.08
N ASP A 55 -9.92 -7.18 14.38
CA ASP A 55 -10.43 -6.06 15.19
C ASP A 55 -11.15 -5.01 14.31
N ILE A 56 -11.11 -5.14 12.98
CA ILE A 56 -11.76 -4.21 12.05
C ILE A 56 -13.25 -4.57 11.92
N PRO A 57 -14.17 -3.61 12.13
CA PRO A 57 -15.59 -3.83 11.93
C PRO A 57 -15.91 -4.32 10.50
N GLU A 58 -16.72 -5.37 10.40
CA GLU A 58 -17.02 -6.03 9.11
C GLU A 58 -17.67 -5.06 8.10
N ASN A 59 -18.46 -4.12 8.57
CA ASN A 59 -19.07 -3.07 7.75
C ASN A 59 -18.03 -2.14 7.11
N VAL A 60 -16.92 -1.84 7.80
CA VAL A 60 -15.83 -1.02 7.25
C VAL A 60 -15.11 -1.77 6.14
N ILE A 61 -14.83 -3.07 6.35
CA ILE A 61 -14.22 -3.94 5.33
C ILE A 61 -15.11 -4.00 4.09
N LYS A 62 -16.41 -4.28 4.27
CA LYS A 62 -17.38 -4.36 3.16
C LYS A 62 -17.50 -3.03 2.41
N ALA A 63 -17.56 -1.90 3.13
CA ALA A 63 -17.64 -0.58 2.52
C ALA A 63 -16.40 -0.29 1.65
N LEU A 64 -15.20 -0.57 2.15
CA LEU A 64 -13.95 -0.36 1.41
C LEU A 64 -13.91 -1.22 0.13
N ILE A 65 -14.22 -2.50 0.25
CA ILE A 65 -14.25 -3.44 -0.89
C ILE A 65 -15.26 -2.96 -1.93
N SER A 66 -16.46 -2.54 -1.51
CA SER A 66 -17.48 -2.06 -2.45
C SER A 66 -17.09 -0.77 -3.17
N ALA A 67 -16.25 0.07 -2.56
CA ALA A 67 -15.86 1.36 -3.11
C ALA A 67 -14.65 1.28 -4.07
N GLU A 68 -13.66 0.44 -3.73
CA GLU A 68 -12.40 0.34 -4.47
C GLU A 68 -12.40 -0.80 -5.49
N ASP A 69 -12.69 -2.02 -5.01
CA ASP A 69 -12.62 -3.25 -5.81
C ASP A 69 -13.57 -4.31 -5.26
N GLU A 70 -14.77 -4.37 -5.83
CA GLU A 70 -15.84 -5.26 -5.35
C GLU A 70 -15.46 -6.75 -5.43
N ARG A 71 -14.50 -7.10 -6.30
CA ARG A 71 -14.04 -8.48 -6.56
C ARG A 71 -12.66 -8.76 -5.96
N PHE A 72 -12.20 -7.90 -5.03
CA PHE A 72 -10.87 -7.98 -4.43
C PHE A 72 -10.49 -9.39 -3.95
N PHE A 73 -11.41 -10.11 -3.30
CA PHE A 73 -11.18 -11.46 -2.78
C PHE A 73 -11.40 -12.58 -3.82
N GLU A 74 -11.99 -12.28 -4.97
CA GLU A 74 -12.26 -13.27 -6.02
C GLU A 74 -11.06 -13.48 -6.95
N HIS A 75 -10.17 -12.49 -7.07
CA HIS A 75 -9.00 -12.56 -7.92
C HIS A 75 -7.67 -12.57 -7.15
N LYS A 76 -6.65 -13.20 -7.73
CA LYS A 76 -5.30 -13.33 -7.11
C LYS A 76 -4.43 -12.07 -7.27
N GLY A 77 -5.04 -10.89 -7.13
CA GLY A 77 -4.40 -9.58 -7.23
C GLY A 77 -4.40 -8.92 -8.62
N ILE A 78 -4.79 -9.62 -9.68
CA ILE A 78 -4.94 -9.03 -11.03
C ILE A 78 -6.39 -9.21 -11.49
N ASP A 79 -7.11 -8.10 -11.70
CA ASP A 79 -8.45 -8.09 -12.31
C ASP A 79 -8.39 -7.96 -13.84
N TYR A 80 -8.32 -9.10 -14.53
CA TYR A 80 -8.29 -9.13 -15.99
C TYR A 80 -9.54 -8.50 -16.64
N LYS A 81 -10.71 -8.60 -15.99
CA LYS A 81 -11.96 -8.02 -16.52
C LYS A 81 -11.94 -6.51 -16.41
N GLY A 82 -11.48 -5.97 -15.28
CA GLY A 82 -11.29 -4.54 -15.06
C GLY A 82 -10.30 -3.94 -16.05
N ILE A 83 -9.18 -4.63 -16.31
CA ILE A 83 -8.18 -4.23 -17.30
C ILE A 83 -8.78 -4.19 -18.71
N ALA A 84 -9.49 -5.25 -19.13
CA ALA A 84 -10.12 -5.29 -20.46
C ALA A 84 -11.17 -4.18 -20.63
N ARG A 85 -11.98 -3.93 -19.59
CA ARG A 85 -12.97 -2.84 -19.58
C ARG A 85 -12.30 -1.48 -19.72
N ALA A 86 -11.25 -1.21 -18.94
CA ALA A 86 -10.52 0.04 -19.02
C ALA A 86 -9.89 0.26 -20.39
N ALA A 87 -9.29 -0.78 -20.98
CA ALA A 87 -8.73 -0.73 -22.33
C ALA A 87 -9.81 -0.44 -23.40
N PHE A 88 -10.98 -1.05 -23.28
CA PHE A 88 -12.09 -0.79 -24.20
C PHE A 88 -12.63 0.64 -24.10
N GLU A 89 -12.80 1.16 -22.88
CA GLU A 89 -13.22 2.55 -22.67
C GLU A 89 -12.18 3.55 -23.19
N ASP A 90 -10.89 3.28 -23.01
CA ASP A 90 -9.81 4.13 -23.52
C ASP A 90 -9.83 4.19 -25.05
N LEU A 91 -9.96 3.03 -25.71
CA LEU A 91 -10.09 2.92 -27.18
C LEU A 91 -11.35 3.63 -27.70
N LYS A 92 -12.49 3.47 -27.01
CA LYS A 92 -13.75 4.13 -27.39
C LYS A 92 -13.68 5.64 -27.21
N SER A 93 -12.97 6.13 -26.19
CA SER A 93 -12.86 7.56 -25.89
C SER A 93 -12.01 8.32 -26.91
N LEU A 94 -11.16 7.63 -27.71
CA LEU A 94 -10.16 8.20 -28.64
C LEU A 94 -9.31 9.33 -28.02
N SER A 95 -9.33 9.47 -26.69
CA SER A 95 -8.77 10.59 -25.96
C SER A 95 -7.50 10.12 -25.29
N ILE A 96 -6.44 9.96 -26.10
CA ILE A 96 -5.05 10.03 -25.62
C ILE A 96 -4.83 11.47 -25.11
N LYS A 97 -5.40 11.83 -23.96
CA LYS A 97 -5.29 13.18 -23.40
C LYS A 97 -4.79 13.18 -21.95
N ARG A 98 -4.21 12.07 -21.50
CA ARG A 98 -3.68 11.94 -20.13
C ARG A 98 -2.27 11.36 -20.00
N LEU A 99 -1.51 11.25 -21.09
CA LEU A 99 -0.13 10.71 -21.04
C LEU A 99 0.98 11.78 -21.10
N TYR A 100 0.67 13.07 -21.29
CA TYR A 100 1.69 14.13 -21.47
C TYR A 100 1.62 15.30 -20.48
N HIS A 101 0.65 15.36 -19.56
CA HIS A 101 0.45 16.53 -18.70
C HIS A 101 0.73 16.31 -17.21
N SER A 102 1.54 15.30 -16.88
CA SER A 102 1.98 15.07 -15.49
C SER A 102 3.41 14.51 -15.47
N PHE A 103 4.35 15.33 -15.92
CA PHE A 103 5.73 15.36 -15.44
C PHE A 103 6.05 16.78 -15.01
#